data_AF-A0AAV2NHM3-F1
#
_entry.id   AF-A0AAV2NHM3-F1
#
_cell.length_a   1.000
_cell.length_b   1.000
_cell.length_c   1.000
_cell.angle_alpha   90.00
_cell.angle_beta   90.00
_cell.angle_gamma   90.00
#
_symmetry.space_group_name_H-M   'P 1'
#
loop_
_entity.id
_entity.type
_entity.pdbx_description
1 polymer ?
#
loop_
_entity_poly.entity_id
_entity_poly.type
_entity_poly.pdbx_seq_one_letter_code
_entity_poly.pdbx_strand_id
1 'polypeptide(L)'
;MKVEKLSGSKLGWIWRCSTKATKKKGAKCCRKSINPAENTFLEGTMCRISLQDIVAIVICFILQMKVTEVIENLRSWRHQRGDEELSYENVVDYFSCCREIAEIISSHHVGAFGGKGKTVQIDETFLTKRKYHRGRVTEQMSIVVLGIYCKEDKSGIFLK
;
A
#
# COMPACT_ATOMS: atom_id res chain seq x y z
N MET A 1 4.40 6.86 -27.76
CA MET A 1 3.39 7.55 -26.92
C MET A 1 3.84 8.99 -26.70
N LYS A 2 2.93 9.91 -26.40
CA LYS A 2 3.21 11.32 -26.08
C LYS A 2 2.62 11.66 -24.72
N VAL A 3 3.33 12.48 -23.95
CA VAL A 3 2.82 13.02 -22.69
C VAL A 3 1.89 14.19 -22.99
N GLU A 4 0.70 14.19 -22.42
CA GLU A 4 -0.25 15.29 -22.48
C GLU A 4 -0.63 15.72 -21.08
N LYS A 5 -0.78 17.04 -20.86
CA LYS A 5 -1.31 17.58 -19.60
C LYS A 5 -2.80 17.23 -19.51
N LEU A 6 -3.22 16.71 -18.37
CA LEU A 6 -4.63 16.46 -18.06
C LEU A 6 -4.96 17.13 -16.74
N SER A 7 -5.62 18.29 -16.81
CA SER A 7 -6.15 18.99 -15.64
C SER A 7 -7.22 18.12 -14.99
N GLY A 8 -6.90 17.55 -13.82
CA GLY A 8 -7.77 16.62 -13.09
C GLY A 8 -7.15 15.24 -12.83
N SER A 9 -6.05 14.87 -13.51
CA SER A 9 -5.28 13.69 -13.09
C SER A 9 -4.39 14.03 -11.91
N LYS A 10 -4.14 13.05 -11.03
CA LYS A 10 -3.33 13.23 -9.82
C LYS A 10 -1.93 13.76 -10.11
N LEU A 11 -1.33 13.23 -11.18
CA LEU A 11 0.01 13.59 -11.63
C LEU A 11 -0.01 14.79 -12.59
N GLY A 12 -1.19 15.27 -13.00
CA GLY A 12 -1.36 16.40 -13.93
C GLY A 12 -1.06 16.06 -15.40
N TRP A 13 -0.72 14.80 -15.71
CA TRP A 13 -0.42 14.34 -17.05
C TRP A 13 -0.90 12.89 -17.30
N ILE A 14 -0.98 12.52 -18.58
CA ILE A 14 -1.29 11.17 -19.08
C ILE A 14 -0.44 10.82 -20.30
N TRP A 15 -0.30 9.53 -20.60
CA TRP A 15 0.27 9.07 -21.87
C TRP A 15 -0.83 8.89 -22.90
N ARG A 16 -0.71 9.52 -24.08
CA ARG A 16 -1.57 9.27 -25.24
C ARG A 16 -0.81 8.54 -26.34
N CYS A 17 -1.50 7.65 -27.04
CA CYS A 17 -0.96 7.02 -28.24
C CYS A 17 -0.51 8.08 -29.27
N SER A 18 0.71 7.93 -29.78
CA SER A 18 1.33 8.89 -30.71
C SER A 18 1.04 8.59 -32.18
N THR A 19 0.40 7.47 -32.47
CA THR A 19 0.15 6.99 -33.83
C THR A 19 -0.90 7.88 -34.48
N LYS A 20 -0.46 8.78 -35.36
CA LYS A 20 -1.36 9.54 -36.23
C LYS A 20 -2.07 8.56 -37.15
N ALA A 21 -3.36 8.76 -37.37
CA ALA A 21 -4.06 8.09 -38.47
C ALA A 21 -3.24 8.27 -39.75
N THR A 22 -2.91 7.17 -40.42
CA THR A 22 -2.32 7.20 -41.76
C THR A 22 -3.23 8.04 -42.66
N LYS A 23 -2.68 8.80 -43.61
CA LYS A 23 -3.41 9.71 -44.52
C LYS A 23 -4.42 9.01 -45.47
N LYS A 24 -4.94 7.83 -45.13
CA LYS A 24 -6.06 7.20 -45.84
C LYS A 24 -7.38 7.77 -45.32
N LYS A 25 -8.26 8.19 -46.23
CA LYS A 25 -9.65 8.55 -45.93
C LYS A 25 -10.28 7.41 -45.10
N GLY A 26 -10.64 7.71 -43.85
CA GLY A 26 -11.25 6.75 -42.91
C GLY A 26 -10.34 6.15 -41.85
N ALA A 27 -9.04 6.48 -41.80
CA ALA A 27 -8.16 6.01 -40.74
C ALA A 27 -8.53 6.64 -39.39
N LYS A 28 -8.99 5.82 -38.43
CA LYS A 28 -9.30 6.28 -37.06
C LYS A 28 -7.99 6.51 -36.29
N CYS A 29 -7.82 7.71 -35.73
CA CYS A 29 -6.74 7.97 -34.78
C CYS A 29 -6.91 7.08 -33.54
N CYS A 30 -5.83 6.45 -33.08
CA CYS A 30 -5.85 5.69 -31.84
C CYS A 30 -6.13 6.63 -30.67
N ARG A 31 -7.24 6.42 -29.96
CA ARG A 31 -7.62 7.21 -28.77
C ARG A 31 -7.16 6.59 -27.45
N LYS A 32 -6.34 5.52 -27.49
CA LYS A 32 -5.82 4.88 -26.27
C LYS A 32 -4.99 5.90 -25.49
N SER A 33 -5.32 6.04 -24.22
CA SER A 33 -4.57 6.77 -23.21
C SER A 33 -4.29 5.84 -22.04
N ILE A 34 -3.16 6.04 -21.37
CA ILE A 34 -2.78 5.33 -20.16
C ILE A 34 -2.58 6.39 -19.08
N ASN A 35 -3.30 6.24 -17.97
CA ASN A 35 -3.07 7.04 -16.79
C ASN A 35 -1.97 6.36 -15.96
N PRO A 36 -0.83 7.01 -15.71
CA PRO A 36 0.25 6.44 -14.89
C PRO A 36 -0.17 6.11 -13.44
N ALA A 37 -1.25 6.71 -12.95
CA ALA A 37 -1.76 6.46 -11.61
C ALA A 37 -2.78 5.29 -11.54
N GLU A 38 -3.27 4.79 -12.68
CA GLU A 38 -4.27 3.73 -12.74
C GLU A 38 -3.69 2.38 -12.31
N ASN A 39 -4.41 1.64 -11.46
CA ASN A 39 -3.95 0.42 -10.79
C ASN A 39 -2.66 0.61 -9.97
N THR A 40 -2.44 1.81 -9.46
CA THR A 40 -1.31 2.10 -8.58
C THR A 40 -1.79 2.70 -7.28
N PHE A 41 -0.88 2.79 -6.32
CA PHE A 41 -1.13 3.46 -5.04
C PHE A 41 -1.56 4.96 -5.21
N LEU A 42 -1.30 5.57 -6.38
CA LEU A 42 -1.63 6.95 -6.70
C LEU A 42 -3.02 7.14 -7.32
N GLU A 43 -3.82 6.08 -7.47
CA GLU A 43 -5.08 6.15 -8.20
C GLU A 43 -6.07 7.11 -7.52
N GLY A 44 -6.47 8.16 -8.26
CA GLY A 44 -7.22 9.30 -7.72
C GLY A 44 -8.65 9.01 -7.29
N THR A 45 -9.22 7.86 -7.67
CA THR A 45 -10.54 7.39 -7.21
C THR A 45 -10.53 6.96 -5.73
N MET A 46 -9.37 6.53 -5.21
CA MET A 46 -9.15 6.21 -3.79
C MET A 46 -8.27 7.24 -3.07
N CYS A 47 -7.43 7.98 -3.80
CA CYS A 47 -6.47 8.94 -3.24
C CYS A 47 -6.96 10.40 -3.31
N ARG A 48 -7.65 10.86 -2.27
CA ARG A 48 -8.03 12.29 -2.09
C ARG A 48 -6.90 13.15 -1.49
N ILE A 49 -5.76 12.55 -1.13
CA ILE A 49 -4.69 13.19 -0.36
C ILE A 49 -3.53 13.65 -1.26
N SER A 50 -2.82 14.73 -0.94
CA SER A 50 -1.79 15.25 -1.86
C SER A 50 -0.57 14.31 -1.95
N LEU A 51 0.23 14.44 -3.02
CA LEU A 51 1.50 13.69 -3.13
C LEU A 51 2.45 13.96 -1.95
N GLN A 52 2.39 15.16 -1.37
CA GLN A 52 3.23 15.50 -0.23
C GLN A 52 2.79 14.73 1.03
N ASP A 53 1.48 14.60 1.25
CA ASP A 53 0.94 13.82 2.38
C ASP A 53 1.29 12.34 2.24
N ILE A 54 1.17 11.82 1.03
CA ILE A 54 1.56 10.45 0.69
C ILE A 54 3.01 10.20 1.10
N VAL A 55 3.92 11.06 0.66
CA VAL A 55 5.36 10.90 0.96
C VAL A 55 5.60 11.00 2.46
N ALA A 56 4.93 11.93 3.16
CA ALA A 56 5.01 12.04 4.61
C ALA A 56 4.52 10.75 5.30
N ILE A 57 3.38 10.19 4.89
CA ILE A 57 2.84 8.93 5.44
C ILE A 57 3.83 7.78 5.24
N VAL A 58 4.42 7.66 4.04
CA VAL A 58 5.41 6.62 3.75
C VAL A 58 6.67 6.78 4.59
N ILE A 59 7.16 8.01 4.78
CA ILE A 59 8.29 8.29 5.67
C ILE A 59 7.95 7.89 7.10
N CYS A 60 6.78 8.27 7.62
CA CYS A 60 6.33 7.88 8.94
C CYS A 60 6.21 6.36 9.11
N PHE A 61 5.78 5.64 8.07
CA PHE A 61 5.75 4.18 8.06
C PHE A 61 7.16 3.59 8.17
N ILE A 62 8.13 4.09 7.38
CA ILE A 62 9.53 3.66 7.43
C ILE A 62 10.15 3.93 8.79
N LEU A 63 9.82 5.06 9.41
CA LEU A 63 10.24 5.43 10.77
C LEU A 63 9.51 4.66 11.88
N GLN A 64 8.67 3.68 11.53
CA GLN A 64 7.93 2.82 12.45
C GLN A 64 7.04 3.59 13.44
N MET A 65 6.51 4.74 13.03
CA MET A 65 5.62 5.54 13.87
C MET A 65 4.27 4.86 14.02
N LYS A 66 3.62 5.07 15.18
CA LYS A 66 2.25 4.57 15.40
C LYS A 66 1.27 5.38 14.55
N VAL A 67 0.28 4.71 13.96
CA VAL A 67 -0.76 5.37 13.13
C VAL A 67 -1.42 6.55 13.86
N THR A 68 -1.68 6.41 15.16
CA THR A 68 -2.28 7.49 15.97
C THR A 68 -1.39 8.73 16.03
N GLU A 69 -0.10 8.54 16.27
CA GLU A 69 0.89 9.61 16.33
C GLU A 69 1.07 10.28 14.96
N VAL A 70 1.08 9.50 13.89
CA VAL A 70 1.16 10.01 12.52
C VAL A 70 -0.03 10.90 12.19
N ILE A 71 -1.23 10.51 12.61
CA ILE A 71 -2.45 11.31 12.38
C ILE A 71 -2.37 12.64 13.13
N GLU A 72 -1.94 12.64 14.39
CA GLU A 72 -1.78 13.85 15.18
C GLU A 72 -0.73 14.80 14.58
N ASN A 73 0.40 14.24 14.13
CA ASN A 73 1.47 15.01 13.49
C ASN A 73 1.03 15.59 12.14
N LEU A 74 0.36 14.79 11.30
CA LEU A 74 -0.14 15.25 10.01
C LEU A 74 -1.25 16.30 10.15
N ARG A 75 -2.14 16.16 11.15
CA ARG A 75 -3.15 17.19 11.45
C ARG A 75 -2.48 18.51 11.82
N SER A 76 -1.52 18.47 12.73
CA SER A 76 -0.78 19.66 13.16
C SER A 76 -0.05 20.34 11.99
N TRP A 77 0.62 19.53 11.15
CA TRP A 77 1.35 20.02 9.98
C TRP A 77 0.44 20.60 8.88
N ARG A 78 -0.70 19.97 8.61
CA ARG A 78 -1.69 20.47 7.63
C ARG A 78 -2.40 21.72 8.12
N HIS A 79 -2.69 21.81 9.42
CA HIS A 79 -3.29 23.01 10.02
C HIS A 79 -2.39 24.24 9.82
N GLN A 80 -1.07 24.10 10.01
CA GLN A 80 -0.11 25.18 9.77
C GLN A 80 -0.08 25.67 8.30
N ARG A 81 -0.49 24.82 7.36
CA ARG A 81 -0.55 25.13 5.93
C ARG A 81 -1.92 25.65 5.47
N GLY A 82 -2.94 25.60 6.34
CA GLY A 82 -4.32 25.93 5.97
C GLY A 82 -4.99 24.86 5.10
N ASP A 83 -4.45 23.63 5.07
CA ASP A 83 -5.04 22.52 4.32
C ASP A 83 -6.14 21.83 5.16
N GLU A 84 -7.17 21.28 4.50
CA GLU A 84 -8.23 20.49 5.16
C GLU A 84 -7.66 19.29 5.92
N GLU A 85 -8.31 18.83 6.97
CA GLU A 85 -7.85 17.65 7.71
C GLU A 85 -7.88 16.38 6.86
N LEU A 86 -6.89 15.50 7.08
CA LEU A 86 -6.89 14.18 6.48
C LEU A 86 -7.89 13.27 7.19
N SER A 87 -8.69 12.52 6.43
CA SER A 87 -9.50 11.46 6.99
C SER A 87 -8.60 10.37 7.61
N TYR A 88 -9.05 9.84 8.75
CA TYR A 88 -8.39 8.76 9.47
C TYR A 88 -8.23 7.52 8.59
N GLU A 89 -9.28 7.21 7.84
CA GLU A 89 -9.36 6.08 6.93
C GLU A 89 -8.23 6.13 5.89
N ASN A 90 -7.96 7.32 5.32
CA ASN A 90 -6.87 7.47 4.36
C ASN A 90 -5.52 7.08 4.96
N VAL A 91 -5.17 7.52 6.18
CA VAL A 91 -3.87 7.15 6.78
C VAL A 91 -3.80 5.64 7.00
N VAL A 92 -4.88 5.04 7.50
CA VAL A 92 -4.95 3.59 7.76
C VAL A 92 -4.81 2.78 6.47
N ASP A 93 -5.47 3.20 5.39
CA ASP A 93 -5.41 2.52 4.10
C ASP A 93 -3.98 2.54 3.53
N TYR A 94 -3.31 3.69 3.63
CA TYR A 94 -1.92 3.82 3.19
C TYR A 94 -0.96 2.97 4.02
N PHE A 95 -1.13 2.95 5.35
CA PHE A 95 -0.37 2.06 6.22
C PHE A 95 -0.62 0.58 5.87
N SER A 96 -1.85 0.21 5.52
CA SER A 96 -2.20 -1.16 5.14
C SER A 96 -1.53 -1.55 3.82
N CYS A 97 -1.59 -0.68 2.81
CA CYS A 97 -0.89 -0.86 1.54
C CYS A 97 0.64 -1.01 1.75
N CYS A 98 1.25 -0.18 2.60
CA CYS A 98 2.67 -0.30 2.92
C CYS A 98 3.00 -1.65 3.57
N ARG A 99 2.12 -2.17 4.45
CA ARG A 99 2.30 -3.51 5.07
C ARG A 99 2.18 -4.63 4.05
N GLU A 100 1.21 -4.55 3.14
CA GLU A 100 1.05 -5.54 2.06
C GLU A 100 2.29 -5.60 1.17
N ILE A 101 2.83 -4.44 0.79
CA ILE A 101 4.07 -4.36 0.01
C ILE A 101 5.24 -4.96 0.81
N ALA A 102 5.37 -4.60 2.10
CA ALA A 102 6.41 -5.15 2.95
C ALA A 102 6.30 -6.67 3.13
N GLU A 103 5.09 -7.20 3.21
CA GLU A 103 4.79 -8.63 3.27
C GLU A 103 5.20 -9.36 1.99
N ILE A 104 4.88 -8.78 0.82
CA ILE A 104 5.33 -9.31 -0.48
C ILE A 104 6.86 -9.29 -0.56
N ILE A 105 7.52 -8.19 -0.18
CA ILE A 105 8.98 -8.12 -0.20
C ILE A 105 9.56 -9.16 0.75
N SER A 106 9.04 -9.25 1.97
CA SER A 106 9.48 -10.22 2.98
C SER A 106 9.35 -11.65 2.46
N SER A 107 8.22 -12.02 1.85
CA SER A 107 7.99 -13.38 1.34
C SER A 107 8.95 -13.79 0.21
N HIS A 108 9.42 -12.83 -0.59
CA HIS A 108 10.42 -13.08 -1.65
C HIS A 108 11.87 -13.08 -1.13
N HIS A 109 12.13 -12.53 0.06
CA HIS A 109 13.47 -12.42 0.65
C HIS A 109 13.69 -13.39 1.82
N VAL A 110 12.79 -14.37 2.03
CA VAL A 110 12.99 -15.39 3.07
C VAL A 110 14.16 -16.30 2.67
N GLY A 111 15.31 -16.07 3.29
CA GLY A 111 16.43 -17.02 3.27
C GLY A 111 16.04 -18.35 3.89
N ALA A 112 16.79 -19.42 3.59
CA ALA A 112 16.52 -20.73 4.16
C ALA A 112 16.56 -20.68 5.70
N PHE A 113 15.42 -20.99 6.34
CA PHE A 113 15.31 -21.07 7.80
C PHE A 113 15.62 -22.49 8.27
N GLY A 114 16.45 -22.62 9.30
CA GLY A 114 16.89 -23.93 9.81
C GLY A 114 18.07 -24.53 9.03
N GLY A 115 18.24 -25.85 9.14
CA GLY A 115 19.39 -26.57 8.59
C GLY A 115 20.03 -27.51 9.62
N LYS A 116 21.10 -28.20 9.23
CA LYS A 116 21.78 -29.16 10.10
C LYS A 116 22.31 -28.46 11.36
N GLY A 117 21.92 -28.97 12.53
CA GLY A 117 22.33 -28.42 13.83
C GLY A 117 21.55 -27.18 14.27
N LYS A 118 20.46 -26.81 13.57
CA LYS A 118 19.58 -25.72 13.97
C LYS A 118 18.26 -26.25 14.51
N THR A 119 17.79 -25.62 15.58
CA THR A 119 16.51 -25.88 16.22
C THR A 119 15.55 -24.78 15.84
N VAL A 120 14.54 -25.13 15.05
CA VAL A 120 13.47 -24.20 14.66
C VAL A 120 12.24 -24.44 15.54
N GLN A 121 11.72 -23.37 16.10
CA GLN A 121 10.44 -23.32 16.79
C GLN A 121 9.39 -22.80 15.83
N ILE A 122 8.27 -23.51 15.75
CA ILE A 122 7.13 -23.15 14.91
C ILE A 122 5.95 -23.00 15.85
N ASP A 123 5.27 -21.87 15.77
CA ASP A 123 4.09 -21.56 16.56
C ASP A 123 2.97 -21.00 15.67
N GLU A 124 1.73 -21.36 15.96
CA GLU A 124 0.55 -20.89 15.24
C GLU A 124 -0.30 -20.02 16.16
N THR A 125 -0.45 -18.75 15.81
CA THR A 125 -1.28 -17.80 16.55
C THR A 125 -2.58 -17.54 15.79
N PHE A 126 -3.71 -17.90 16.40
CA PHE A 126 -5.04 -17.61 15.87
C PHE A 126 -5.50 -16.22 16.30
N LEU A 127 -5.50 -15.26 15.37
CA LEU A 127 -6.04 -13.93 15.59
C LEU A 127 -7.50 -13.89 15.14
N THR A 128 -8.43 -13.62 16.05
CA THR A 128 -9.85 -13.50 15.72
C THR A 128 -10.37 -12.09 15.98
N LYS A 129 -11.13 -11.52 15.03
CA LYS A 129 -11.83 -10.25 15.21
C LYS A 129 -13.33 -10.47 15.21
N ARG A 130 -13.99 -10.22 16.35
CA ARG A 130 -15.46 -10.34 16.45
C ARG A 130 -16.16 -9.24 15.64
N LYS A 131 -17.17 -9.60 14.85
CA LYS A 131 -18.06 -8.63 14.17
C LYS A 131 -18.82 -7.81 15.22
N TYR A 132 -18.59 -6.51 15.31
CA TYR A 132 -19.21 -5.62 16.30
C TYR A 132 -19.01 -6.01 17.78
N HIS A 133 -17.90 -6.67 18.12
CA HIS A 133 -17.67 -7.27 19.45
C HIS A 133 -18.78 -8.25 19.91
N ARG A 134 -19.63 -8.74 18.99
CA ARG A 134 -20.77 -9.63 19.26
C ARG A 134 -20.80 -10.80 18.26
N GLY A 135 -21.47 -11.90 18.63
CA GLY A 135 -21.79 -12.98 17.69
C GLY A 135 -20.69 -14.02 17.43
N ARG A 136 -21.01 -14.93 16.48
CA ARG A 136 -20.27 -16.15 16.12
C ARG A 136 -19.02 -15.81 15.30
N VAL A 137 -17.89 -16.45 15.63
CA VAL A 137 -16.66 -16.37 14.82
C VAL A 137 -16.94 -17.09 13.50
N THR A 138 -16.81 -16.40 12.37
CA THR A 138 -16.81 -17.00 11.03
C THR A 138 -15.37 -17.13 10.55
N GLU A 139 -15.10 -18.04 9.62
CA GLU A 139 -13.75 -18.27 9.05
C GLU A 139 -13.09 -16.99 8.50
N GLN A 140 -13.89 -16.09 7.91
CA GLN A 140 -13.43 -14.78 7.42
C GLN A 140 -13.00 -13.80 8.53
N MET A 141 -13.25 -14.14 9.80
CA MET A 141 -12.89 -13.33 10.98
C MET A 141 -11.67 -13.87 11.72
N SER A 142 -11.09 -14.98 11.26
CA SER A 142 -9.87 -15.57 11.80
C SER A 142 -8.72 -15.43 10.82
N ILE A 143 -7.60 -14.91 11.30
CA ILE A 143 -6.31 -14.90 10.63
C ILE A 143 -5.41 -15.83 11.42
N VAL A 144 -4.76 -16.78 10.75
CA VAL A 144 -3.74 -17.62 11.38
C VAL A 144 -2.39 -16.99 11.05
N VAL A 145 -1.60 -16.69 12.07
CA VAL A 145 -0.24 -16.21 11.91
C VAL A 145 0.70 -17.33 12.29
N LEU A 146 1.51 -17.79 11.35
CA LEU A 146 2.55 -18.78 11.57
C LEU A 146 3.85 -18.07 11.91
N GLY A 147 4.32 -18.23 13.14
CA GLY A 147 5.64 -17.77 13.59
C GLY A 147 6.68 -18.87 13.45
N ILE A 148 7.80 -18.56 12.83
CA ILE A 148 8.96 -19.45 12.72
C ILE A 148 10.16 -18.75 13.33
N TYR A 149 10.83 -19.38 14.28
CA TYR A 149 11.99 -18.81 14.99
C TYR A 149 13.12 -19.82 15.08
N CYS A 150 14.35 -19.44 14.71
CA CYS A 150 15.53 -20.26 14.85
C CYS A 150 16.31 -19.85 16.11
N LYS A 151 16.50 -20.80 17.03
CA LYS A 151 17.15 -20.51 18.33
C LYS A 151 18.58 -20.04 18.17
N GLU A 152 19.32 -20.68 17.26
CA GLU A 152 20.76 -20.46 17.08
C GLU A 152 21.03 -19.15 16.34
N ASP A 153 20.27 -18.86 15.28
CA ASP A 153 20.42 -17.62 14.50
C ASP A 153 19.80 -16.39 15.19
N LYS A 154 18.94 -16.62 16.21
CA LYS A 154 18.12 -15.59 16.86
C LYS A 154 17.31 -14.74 15.87
N SER A 155 16.86 -15.37 14.81
CA SER A 155 16.05 -14.76 13.76
C SER A 155 14.67 -15.43 13.74
N GLY A 156 13.66 -14.68 13.33
CA GLY A 156 12.33 -15.23 13.11
C GLY A 156 11.61 -14.56 11.94
N ILE A 157 10.64 -15.27 11.39
CA ILE A 157 9.71 -14.79 10.38
C ILE A 157 8.28 -15.06 10.84
N PHE A 158 7.38 -14.16 10.46
CA PHE A 158 5.95 -14.34 10.66
C PHE A 158 5.30 -14.39 9.28
N LEU A 159 4.49 -15.42 9.06
CA LEU A 159 3.72 -15.64 7.85
C LEU A 159 2.24 -15.51 8.21
N LYS A 160 1.44 -14.91 7.33
CA LYS A 160 0.01 -14.67 7.50
C LYS A 160 -0.75 -15.40 6.40
#